data_AF-A0A2I4FJA4-F1
#
_entry.id   AF-A0A2I4FJA4-F1
#
_cell.length_a   1.000
_cell.length_b   1.000
_cell.length_c   1.000
_cell.angle_alpha   90.00
_cell.angle_beta   90.00
_cell.angle_gamma   90.00
#
_symmetry.space_group_name_H-M   'P 1'
#
loop_
_entity.id
_entity.type
_entity.pdbx_description
1 polymer ?
#
loop_
_entity_poly.entity_id
_entity_poly.type
_entity_poly.pdbx_seq_one_letter_code
_entity_poly.pdbx_strand_id
1 'polypeptide(L)'
;MGGRKSFVRLMEEKREQAPNYVAFYKEVHWSRKKGRFVTEAAEQNYNMMVELLNEMPPEDAGDDNANANANAVFKEVLGSRSGYVKGLGHLVIPKPSESLLSNREFIRLREENEKNKAEAEGFKRKLESFMVDVSKMQACFEEFDRLNSRVTELESQRESQRETPGDA
;
A
#
# COMPACT_ATOMS: atom_id res chain seq x y z
N MET A 1 -15.56 24.37 11.17
CA MET A 1 -14.77 23.70 12.22
C MET A 1 -13.69 22.85 11.56
N GLY A 2 -12.52 23.43 11.27
CA GLY A 2 -11.39 22.69 10.70
C GLY A 2 -10.64 21.97 11.83
N GLY A 3 -10.96 20.71 12.08
CA GLY A 3 -10.18 19.88 13.01
C GLY A 3 -8.73 19.75 12.54
N ARG A 4 -7.77 19.78 13.46
CA ARG A 4 -6.38 19.47 13.14
C ARG A 4 -6.33 18.01 12.69
N LYS A 5 -5.94 17.76 11.43
CA LYS A 5 -5.73 16.39 10.93
C LYS A 5 -4.55 15.76 11.69
N SER A 6 -4.67 14.47 12.02
CA SER A 6 -3.55 13.73 12.59
C SER A 6 -2.46 13.57 11.53
N PHE A 7 -1.21 13.58 11.99
CA PHE A 7 -0.04 13.36 11.14
C PHE A 7 -0.12 12.02 10.41
N VAL A 8 -0.60 10.96 11.08
CA VAL A 8 -0.82 9.62 10.49
C VAL A 8 -1.76 9.68 9.29
N ARG A 9 -2.89 10.39 9.41
CA ARG A 9 -3.82 10.56 8.30
C ARG A 9 -3.20 11.36 7.16
N LEU A 10 -2.34 12.33 7.46
CA LEU A 10 -1.62 13.09 6.44
C LEU A 10 -0.59 12.20 5.70
N MET A 11 0.08 11.29 6.41
CA MET A 11 0.99 10.29 5.81
C MET A 11 0.23 9.36 4.87
N GLU A 12 -0.92 8.84 5.28
CA GLU A 12 -1.76 7.98 4.44
C GLU A 12 -2.21 8.70 3.17
N GLU A 13 -2.71 9.94 3.30
CA GLU A 13 -3.12 10.79 2.16
C GLU A 13 -1.95 11.12 1.21
N LYS A 14 -0.71 11.10 1.71
CA LYS A 14 0.50 11.52 0.97
C LYS A 14 1.45 10.37 0.64
N ARG A 15 1.07 9.11 0.93
CA ARG A 15 1.94 7.94 0.82
C ARG A 15 2.51 7.75 -0.59
N GLU A 16 1.72 8.06 -1.62
CA GLU A 16 2.16 7.99 -3.03
C GLU A 16 3.17 9.08 -3.40
N GLN A 17 3.11 10.25 -2.75
CA GLN A 17 3.99 11.40 -3.01
C GLN A 17 5.25 11.36 -2.13
N ALA A 18 5.20 10.63 -1.02
CA ALA A 18 6.25 10.57 -0.02
C ALA A 18 6.46 9.10 0.41
N PRO A 19 7.37 8.37 -0.26
CA PRO A 19 7.56 6.94 -0.03
C PRO A 19 8.16 6.61 1.35
N ASN A 20 8.83 7.58 1.99
CA ASN A 20 9.43 7.41 3.31
C ASN A 20 9.33 8.68 4.17
N TYR A 21 9.71 8.57 5.45
CA TYR A 21 9.62 9.66 6.43
C TYR A 21 10.44 10.91 6.06
N VAL A 22 11.60 10.76 5.41
CA VAL A 22 12.44 11.89 4.98
C VAL A 22 11.79 12.64 3.81
N ALA A 23 11.27 11.91 2.83
CA ALA A 23 10.50 12.49 1.72
C ALA A 23 9.24 13.21 2.22
N PHE A 24 8.54 12.61 3.19
CA PHE A 24 7.38 13.23 3.81
C PHE A 24 7.72 14.52 4.55
N TYR A 25 8.84 14.54 5.29
CA TYR A 25 9.30 15.75 5.98
C TYR A 25 9.44 16.93 5.03
N LYS A 26 10.02 16.70 3.85
CA LYS A 26 10.10 17.71 2.79
C LYS A 26 8.73 18.11 2.29
N GLU A 27 7.87 17.17 1.93
CA GLU A 27 6.53 17.48 1.38
C GLU A 27 5.72 18.39 2.31
N VAL A 28 5.80 18.20 3.63
CA VAL A 28 5.03 19.03 4.59
C VAL A 28 5.69 20.36 4.93
N HIS A 29 7.01 20.48 4.82
CA HIS A 29 7.74 21.72 5.10
C HIS A 29 8.13 22.50 3.83
N TRP A 30 7.74 22.03 2.64
CA TRP A 30 8.04 22.67 1.38
C TRP A 30 6.90 23.58 0.93
N SER A 31 7.19 24.86 0.71
CA SER A 31 6.23 25.79 0.14
C SER A 31 6.24 25.69 -1.38
N ARG A 32 5.25 24.99 -1.96
CA ARG A 32 5.09 24.92 -3.44
C ARG A 32 4.98 26.30 -4.09
N LYS A 33 4.38 27.28 -3.40
CA LYS A 33 4.25 28.67 -3.88
C LYS A 33 5.59 29.40 -3.91
N LYS A 34 6.44 29.19 -2.90
CA LYS A 34 7.73 29.90 -2.77
C LYS A 34 8.91 29.12 -3.35
N GLY A 35 8.72 27.85 -3.72
CA GLY A 35 9.79 26.98 -4.21
C GLY A 35 10.92 26.74 -3.21
N ARG A 36 10.62 26.79 -1.90
CA ARG A 36 11.61 26.63 -0.83
C ARG A 36 10.99 26.09 0.46
N PHE A 37 11.82 25.69 1.41
CA PHE A 37 11.38 25.35 2.76
C PHE A 37 10.68 26.53 3.44
N VAL A 38 9.65 26.21 4.23
CA VAL A 38 8.85 27.20 4.96
C VAL A 38 9.71 27.94 5.99
N THR A 39 10.71 27.28 6.58
CA THR A 39 11.67 27.84 7.54
C THR A 39 13.09 27.31 7.29
N GLU A 40 14.11 28.09 7.67
CA GLU A 40 15.52 27.68 7.60
C GLU A 40 15.81 26.46 8.47
N ALA A 41 15.20 26.39 9.66
CA ALA A 41 15.32 25.22 10.52
C ALA A 41 14.80 23.94 9.87
N ALA A 42 13.72 24.01 9.06
CA ALA A 42 13.22 22.85 8.34
C ALA A 42 14.19 22.42 7.23
N GLU A 43 14.82 23.38 6.55
CA GLU A 43 15.85 23.07 5.55
C GLU A 43 17.07 22.40 6.17
N GLN A 44 17.58 22.94 7.28
CA GLN A 44 18.71 22.35 8.02
C GLN A 44 18.41 20.92 8.50
N ASN A 45 17.23 20.71 9.10
CA ASN A 45 16.82 19.37 9.52
C ASN A 45 16.71 18.41 8.33
N TYR A 46 16.12 18.83 7.22
CA TYR A 46 16.02 17.98 6.04
C TYR A 46 17.40 17.61 5.48
N ASN A 47 18.32 18.57 5.41
CA ASN A 47 19.68 18.31 4.93
C ASN A 47 20.40 17.31 5.85
N MET A 48 20.29 17.47 7.17
CA MET A 48 20.86 16.53 8.14
C MET A 48 20.25 15.12 8.01
N MET A 49 18.95 15.01 7.71
CA MET A 49 18.33 13.72 7.42
C MET A 49 18.88 13.07 6.15
N VAL A 50 19.12 13.85 5.09
CA VAL A 50 19.67 13.33 3.83
C VAL A 50 21.11 12.87 4.02
N GLU A 51 21.92 13.64 4.75
CA GLU A 51 23.31 13.29 5.08
C GLU A 51 23.39 11.95 5.84
N LEU A 52 22.66 11.82 6.95
CA LEU A 52 22.63 10.58 7.75
C LEU A 52 22.09 9.38 6.97
N LEU A 53 21.10 9.58 6.10
CA LEU A 53 20.55 8.49 5.29
C LEU A 53 21.55 8.00 4.23
N ASN A 54 22.39 8.90 3.69
CA ASN A 54 23.44 8.56 2.74
C ASN A 54 24.65 7.87 3.40
N GLU A 55 24.90 8.12 4.68
CA GLU A 55 25.96 7.48 5.47
C GLU A 55 25.61 6.05 5.90
N MET A 56 24.32 5.70 5.90
CA MET A 56 23.88 4.34 6.23
C MET A 56 24.28 3.34 5.15
N PRO A 57 24.75 2.13 5.52
CA PRO A 57 25.08 1.10 4.55
C PRO A 57 23.85 0.74 3.71
N PRO A 58 24.01 0.48 2.39
CA PRO A 58 22.93 -0.03 1.56
C PRO A 58 22.64 -1.48 1.96
N GLU A 59 21.81 -1.69 2.98
CA GLU A 59 21.29 -3.02 3.28
C GLU A 59 20.20 -3.41 2.28
N ASP A 60 20.07 -4.73 2.09
CA ASP A 60 19.25 -5.41 1.09
C ASP A 60 17.93 -4.68 0.83
N ALA A 61 17.70 -4.41 -0.47
CA ALA A 61 16.65 -3.58 -1.06
C ALA A 61 15.22 -4.13 -0.86
N GLY A 62 14.83 -4.43 0.37
CA GLY A 62 13.43 -4.49 0.78
C GLY A 62 12.94 -3.09 1.07
N ASP A 63 11.80 -2.70 0.48
CA ASP A 63 11.08 -1.45 0.74
C ASP A 63 10.88 -1.20 2.25
N ASP A 64 10.70 -2.28 3.02
CA ASP A 64 10.57 -2.26 4.48
C ASP A 64 11.86 -1.81 5.20
N ASN A 65 13.06 -2.16 4.72
CA ASN A 65 14.32 -1.82 5.37
C ASN A 65 14.75 -0.36 5.08
N ALA A 66 14.52 0.10 3.85
CA ALA A 66 14.71 1.50 3.48
C ALA A 66 13.81 2.45 4.30
N ASN A 67 12.58 2.04 4.58
CA ASN A 67 11.66 2.80 5.42
C ASN A 67 12.06 2.78 6.90
N ALA A 68 12.65 1.68 7.39
CA ALA A 68 13.18 1.57 8.74
C ALA A 68 14.35 2.55 8.97
N ASN A 69 15.29 2.62 8.02
CA ASN A 69 16.42 3.55 8.07
C ASN A 69 15.96 5.01 8.03
N ALA A 70 15.04 5.34 7.13
CA ALA A 70 14.45 6.67 7.06
C ALA A 70 13.75 7.07 8.37
N ASN A 71 13.05 6.15 9.04
CA ASN A 71 12.42 6.38 10.33
C ASN A 71 13.43 6.60 11.46
N ALA A 72 14.54 5.85 11.47
CA ALA A 72 15.60 5.99 12.46
C ALA A 72 16.26 7.39 12.36
N VAL A 73 16.71 7.76 11.16
CA VAL A 73 17.30 9.07 10.87
C VAL A 73 16.34 10.21 11.21
N PHE A 74 15.09 10.07 10.83
CA PHE A 74 14.07 11.08 11.10
C PHE A 74 13.87 11.32 12.61
N LYS A 75 13.89 10.25 13.42
CA LYS A 75 13.81 10.35 14.90
C LYS A 75 15.08 10.94 15.52
N GLU A 76 16.23 10.62 14.96
CA GLU A 76 17.52 11.14 15.42
C GLU A 76 17.60 12.65 15.22
N VAL A 77 17.29 13.13 14.01
CA VAL A 77 17.37 14.56 13.64
C VAL A 77 16.38 15.42 14.43
N LEU A 78 15.12 14.98 14.50
CA LEU A 78 14.07 15.77 15.15
C LEU A 78 14.01 15.55 16.67
N GLY A 79 14.69 14.52 17.17
CA GLY A 79 14.65 14.06 18.54
C GLY A 79 13.35 13.36 18.92
N SER A 80 13.45 12.44 19.88
CA SER A 80 12.30 11.76 20.51
C SER A 80 12.13 12.20 21.97
N ARG A 81 10.91 12.60 22.37
CA ARG A 81 10.49 12.70 23.78
C ARG A 81 9.31 11.76 24.00
N SER A 82 9.46 10.76 24.87
CA SER A 82 8.38 9.87 25.37
C SER A 82 7.17 9.70 24.42
N GLY A 83 7.38 9.10 23.24
CA GLY A 83 6.30 8.83 22.27
C GLY A 83 5.92 9.98 21.31
N TYR A 84 6.66 11.09 21.32
CA TYR A 84 6.49 12.22 20.41
C TYR A 84 7.81 12.58 19.74
N VAL A 85 7.75 12.92 18.45
CA VAL A 85 8.85 13.60 17.77
C VAL A 85 8.59 15.10 17.88
N LYS A 86 9.64 15.86 18.22
CA LYS A 86 9.51 17.30 18.49
C LYS A 86 8.98 18.01 17.24
N GLY A 87 7.87 18.74 17.39
CA GLY A 87 7.31 19.59 16.34
C GLY A 87 6.30 18.94 15.39
N LEU A 88 5.98 17.65 15.52
CA LEU A 88 5.16 16.93 14.51
C LEU A 88 3.97 16.11 15.05
N GLY A 89 3.66 16.18 16.35
CA GLY A 89 2.53 15.46 16.94
C GLY A 89 2.78 13.95 17.10
N HIS A 90 1.73 13.14 17.27
CA HIS A 90 1.83 11.68 17.43
C HIS A 90 2.33 11.02 16.15
N LEU A 91 3.64 10.86 16.05
CA LEU A 91 4.35 10.25 14.93
C LEU A 91 4.52 8.74 15.05
N VAL A 92 4.44 8.24 16.29
CA VAL A 92 4.70 6.85 16.62
C VAL A 92 3.60 6.49 17.59
N ILE A 93 2.83 5.43 17.30
CA ILE A 93 2.04 4.77 18.34
C ILE A 93 3.06 4.42 19.43
N PRO A 94 3.04 5.10 20.60
CA PRO A 94 4.08 4.92 21.58
C PRO A 94 4.20 3.43 21.89
N LYS A 95 5.43 2.93 22.05
CA LYS A 95 5.58 1.58 22.58
C LYS A 95 4.75 1.54 23.88
N PRO A 96 3.81 0.59 24.01
CA PRO A 96 2.99 0.50 25.20
C PRO A 96 3.92 0.40 26.42
N SER A 97 3.63 1.18 27.47
CA SER A 97 4.38 1.09 28.71
C SER A 97 4.23 -0.30 29.31
N GLU A 98 5.18 -0.73 30.14
CA GLU A 98 5.10 -2.05 30.81
C GLU A 98 3.79 -2.21 31.60
N SER A 99 3.31 -1.13 32.23
CA SER A 99 2.01 -1.10 32.92
C SER A 99 0.82 -1.34 31.98
N LEU A 100 0.90 -0.86 30.74
CA LEU A 100 -0.14 -1.03 29.74
C LEU A 100 -0.09 -2.44 29.13
N LEU A 101 1.11 -3.01 28.99
CA LEU A 101 1.30 -4.40 28.57
C LEU A 101 0.69 -5.40 29.56
N SER A 102 0.71 -5.08 30.86
CA SER A 102 0.07 -5.91 31.89
C SER A 102 -1.44 -5.63 32.05
N ASN A 103 -2.00 -4.66 31.34
CA ASN A 103 -3.41 -4.33 31.43
C ASN A 103 -4.27 -5.37 30.70
N ARG A 104 -5.27 -5.93 31.39
CA ARG A 104 -6.14 -6.99 30.86
C ARG A 104 -6.91 -6.58 29.59
N GLU A 105 -7.43 -5.36 29.55
CA GLU A 105 -8.16 -4.86 28.36
C GLU A 105 -7.21 -4.67 27.17
N PHE A 106 -5.99 -4.22 27.43
CA PHE A 106 -4.97 -4.09 26.40
C PHE A 106 -4.58 -5.46 25.81
N ILE A 107 -4.39 -6.48 26.65
CA ILE A 107 -4.11 -7.86 26.22
C ILE A 107 -5.26 -8.37 25.34
N ARG A 108 -6.50 -8.24 25.81
CA ARG A 108 -7.69 -8.67 25.05
C ARG A 108 -7.78 -7.98 23.69
N LEU A 109 -7.59 -6.65 23.66
CA LEU A 109 -7.63 -5.88 22.41
C LEU A 109 -6.51 -6.29 21.46
N ARG A 110 -5.32 -6.60 21.97
CA ARG A 110 -4.21 -7.12 21.15
C ARG A 110 -4.59 -8.45 20.51
N GLU A 111 -5.07 -9.41 21.31
CA GLU A 111 -5.47 -10.74 20.82
C GLU A 111 -6.60 -10.66 19.78
N GLU A 112 -7.61 -9.82 20.04
CA GLU A 112 -8.70 -9.60 19.10
C GLU A 112 -8.21 -8.98 17.79
N ASN A 113 -7.26 -8.04 17.85
CA ASN A 113 -6.67 -7.43 16.67
C ASN A 113 -5.83 -8.42 15.86
N GLU A 114 -5.03 -9.26 16.52
CA GLU A 114 -4.28 -10.34 15.89
C GLU A 114 -5.22 -11.34 15.18
N LYS A 115 -6.32 -11.72 15.84
CA LYS A 115 -7.36 -12.57 15.25
C LYS A 115 -8.00 -11.92 14.03
N ASN A 116 -8.43 -10.66 14.13
CA ASN A 116 -9.04 -9.91 13.03
C ASN A 116 -8.10 -9.78 11.84
N LYS A 117 -6.80 -9.59 12.08
CA LYS A 117 -5.77 -9.55 11.04
C LYS A 117 -5.68 -10.90 10.32
N ALA A 118 -5.60 -12.00 11.06
CA ALA A 118 -5.55 -13.34 10.48
C ALA A 118 -6.81 -13.68 9.66
N GLU A 119 -7.99 -13.27 10.13
CA GLU A 119 -9.25 -13.44 9.40
C GLU A 119 -9.27 -12.63 8.11
N ALA A 120 -8.84 -11.36 8.14
CA ALA A 120 -8.75 -10.50 6.97
C ALA A 120 -7.78 -11.08 5.90
N GLU A 121 -6.61 -11.58 6.32
CA GLU A 121 -5.68 -12.27 5.43
C GLU A 121 -6.26 -13.58 4.88
N GLY A 122 -7.08 -14.28 5.66
CA GLY A 122 -7.85 -15.44 5.19
C GLY A 122 -8.86 -15.09 4.11
N PHE A 123 -9.63 -14.02 4.30
CA PHE A 123 -10.58 -13.53 3.29
C PHE A 123 -9.88 -13.06 2.02
N LYS A 124 -8.75 -12.35 2.15
CA LYS A 124 -7.93 -11.92 1.01
C LYS A 124 -7.50 -13.11 0.16
N ARG A 125 -6.94 -14.16 0.77
CA ARG A 125 -6.53 -15.38 0.06
C ARG A 125 -7.69 -16.09 -0.63
N LYS A 126 -8.86 -16.17 0.04
CA LYS A 126 -10.06 -16.76 -0.57
C LYS A 126 -10.53 -15.95 -1.79
N LEU A 127 -10.49 -14.62 -1.70
CA LEU A 127 -10.86 -13.75 -2.81
C LEU A 127 -9.90 -13.91 -3.99
N GLU A 128 -8.58 -13.94 -3.73
CA GLU A 128 -7.57 -14.19 -4.76
C GLU A 128 -7.78 -15.54 -5.46
N SER A 129 -8.05 -16.61 -4.70
CA SER A 129 -8.38 -17.93 -5.27
C SER A 129 -9.65 -17.87 -6.13
N PHE A 130 -10.70 -17.22 -5.63
CA PHE A 130 -11.95 -17.07 -6.36
C PHE A 130 -11.77 -16.32 -7.68
N MET A 131 -10.96 -15.25 -7.69
CA MET A 131 -10.64 -14.51 -8.92
C MET A 131 -9.91 -15.37 -9.96
N VAL A 132 -9.02 -16.26 -9.51
CA VAL A 132 -8.36 -17.22 -10.41
C VAL A 132 -9.38 -18.17 -11.02
N ASP A 133 -10.32 -18.68 -10.23
CA ASP A 133 -11.35 -19.60 -10.73
C ASP A 133 -12.35 -18.92 -11.68
N VAL A 134 -12.73 -17.68 -11.40
CA VAL A 134 -13.53 -16.86 -12.32
C VAL A 134 -12.80 -16.66 -13.65
N SER A 135 -11.48 -16.40 -13.62
CA SER A 135 -10.68 -16.23 -14.83
C SER A 135 -10.64 -17.53 -15.67
N LYS A 136 -10.51 -18.69 -15.03
CA LYS A 136 -10.61 -20.00 -15.71
C LYS A 136 -11.98 -20.21 -16.33
N MET A 137 -13.04 -19.86 -15.59
CA MET A 137 -14.41 -20.00 -16.07
C MET A 137 -14.69 -19.10 -17.28
N GLN A 138 -14.16 -17.87 -17.29
CA GLN A 138 -14.23 -16.98 -18.45
C GLN A 138 -13.55 -17.61 -19.68
N ALA A 139 -12.35 -18.16 -19.53
CA ALA A 139 -11.67 -18.84 -20.62
C ALA A 139 -12.46 -20.06 -21.16
N CYS A 140 -13.12 -20.83 -20.27
CA CYS A 140 -14.00 -21.92 -20.69
C CYS A 140 -15.20 -21.42 -21.52
N PHE A 141 -15.80 -20.29 -21.13
CA PHE A 141 -16.91 -19.70 -21.89
C PHE A 141 -16.46 -19.20 -23.26
N GLU A 142 -15.28 -18.56 -23.35
CA GLU A 142 -14.72 -18.14 -24.64
C GLU A 142 -14.47 -19.32 -25.58
N GLU A 143 -13.94 -20.43 -25.08
CA GLU A 143 -13.75 -21.65 -25.88
C GLU A 143 -15.08 -22.29 -26.27
N PHE A 144 -16.09 -22.26 -25.40
CA PHE A 144 -17.43 -22.73 -25.72
C PHE A 144 -18.05 -21.92 -26.86
N ASP A 145 -18.03 -20.59 -26.78
CA ASP A 145 -18.56 -19.69 -27.82
C ASP A 145 -17.85 -19.89 -29.15
N ARG A 146 -16.53 -20.08 -29.12
CA ARG A 146 -15.71 -20.40 -30.30
C ARG A 146 -16.11 -21.74 -30.92
N LEU A 147 -16.29 -22.79 -30.11
CA LEU A 147 -16.70 -24.10 -30.62
C LEU A 147 -18.12 -24.04 -31.19
N ASN A 148 -19.04 -23.37 -30.51
CA ASN A 148 -20.42 -23.20 -30.94
C ASN A 148 -20.48 -22.50 -32.31
N SER A 149 -19.69 -21.43 -32.50
CA SER A 149 -19.57 -20.72 -33.78
C SER A 149 -19.10 -21.64 -34.91
N ARG A 150 -18.08 -22.48 -34.65
CA ARG A 150 -17.58 -23.46 -35.64
C ARG A 150 -18.62 -24.53 -36.00
N VAL A 151 -19.41 -24.99 -35.04
CA VAL A 151 -20.49 -25.96 -35.29
C VAL A 151 -21.54 -25.33 -36.20
N THR A 152 -21.97 -24.10 -35.91
CA THR A 152 -22.94 -23.38 -36.74
C THR A 152 -22.43 -23.14 -38.16
N GLU A 153 -21.15 -22.81 -38.34
CA GLU A 153 -20.53 -22.68 -39.67
C GLU A 153 -20.54 -24.00 -40.45
N LEU A 154 -20.17 -25.11 -39.82
CA LEU A 154 -20.17 -26.44 -40.44
C LEU A 154 -21.58 -26.90 -40.81
N GLU A 155 -22.57 -26.64 -39.95
CA GLU A 155 -23.98 -26.91 -40.24
C GLU A 155 -24.46 -26.10 -41.45
N SER A 156 -24.16 -24.80 -41.50
CA SER A 156 -24.49 -23.95 -42.65
C SER A 156 -23.83 -24.41 -43.96
N GLN A 157 -22.55 -24.80 -43.93
CA GLN A 157 -21.85 -25.34 -45.10
C GLN A 157 -22.47 -26.65 -45.59
N ARG A 158 -22.86 -27.54 -44.66
CA ARG A 158 -23.53 -28.80 -44.99
C ARG A 158 -24.90 -28.58 -45.62
N GLU A 159 -25.68 -27.63 -45.09
CA GLU A 159 -26.98 -27.24 -45.64
C GLU A 159 -26.82 -26.70 -47.07
N SER A 160 -25.85 -25.80 -47.29
CA SER A 160 -25.56 -25.23 -48.62
C SER A 160 -25.16 -26.29 -49.66
N GLN A 161 -24.36 -27.29 -49.28
CA GLN A 161 -23.99 -28.40 -50.17
C GLN A 161 -25.17 -29.30 -50.55
N ARG A 162 -26.22 -29.39 -49.71
CA ARG A 162 -27.45 -30.13 -50.06
C ARG A 162 -28.35 -29.35 -51.02
N GLU A 163 -28.30 -28.03 -50.97
CA GLU A 163 -29.14 -27.15 -51.80
C GLU A 163 -28.58 -26.87 -53.20
N THR A 164 -27.44 -27.46 -53.57
CA THR A 164 -26.89 -27.37 -54.94
C THR A 164 -27.17 -28.67 -55.70
N PRO A 165 -28.25 -28.78 -56.50
CA PRO A 165 -28.38 -29.87 -57.45
C PRO A 165 -27.30 -29.71 -58.52
N GLY A 166 -26.60 -30.79 -58.85
CA GLY A 166 -25.70 -30.80 -59.99
C GLY A 166 -26.52 -30.57 -61.26
N ASP A 167 -26.34 -29.40 -61.89
CA ASP A 167 -26.73 -29.19 -63.28
C ASP A 167 -25.85 -30.13 -64.13
N ALA A 168 -26.49 -31.16 -64.68
CA ALA A 168 -25.96 -32.09 -65.66
C ALA A 168 -26.73 -31.93 -66.98
#